data_AF-A0A178X7R9-F1
#
_entry.id   AF-A0A178X7R9-F1
#
_cell.length_a   1.000
_cell.length_b   1.000
_cell.length_c   1.000
_cell.angle_alpha   90.00
_cell.angle_beta   90.00
_cell.angle_gamma   90.00
#
_symmetry.space_group_name_H-M   'P 1'
#
loop_
_entity.id
_entity.type
_entity.pdbx_description
1 polymer ?
#
loop_
_entity_poly.entity_id
_entity_poly.type
_entity_poly.pdbx_seq_one_letter_code
_entity_poly.pdbx_strand_id
1 'polypeptide(L)'
;MPSADHALAVLLPDAVRLGLVPALGEELQARGFFPVACRSLQLDEEHLSTLYAGTRSKTSESGRQYGVLLTARLAAMDSSLAVVLGRRDGRDASRTLHDAKGASVPFERAPGTLRWLSRVSGRCLSLLHTPDDFAEARRDIAALFAPMGIDEVVAMDRRPSWREIADLRAYVPPGDESSRHSAVVTAILRLSVALTVDTAQSVGLGFPEVAALARDFLADAPATDPFDEAKRFACFCDQARERATAGYSPRPSPGSFGHLLTALVDPRCHSLRLGFELVRAMESAGFRLTDFEQQRLLTSLAFHQSEYLKERLP
;
A
#
# COMPACT_ATOMS: atom_id res chain seq x y z
N MET A 1 -7.90 22.70 -27.98
CA MET A 1 -6.68 22.26 -27.29
C MET A 1 -7.04 22.07 -25.83
N PRO A 2 -6.76 20.91 -25.22
CA PRO A 2 -7.01 20.71 -23.81
C PRO A 2 -6.11 21.72 -23.09
N SER A 3 -6.68 22.49 -22.17
CA SER A 3 -5.93 23.56 -21.51
C SER A 3 -5.38 23.05 -20.19
N ALA A 4 -4.62 23.88 -19.48
CA ALA A 4 -4.15 23.59 -18.13
C ALA A 4 -5.30 23.42 -17.11
N ASP A 5 -6.56 23.38 -17.54
CA ASP A 5 -7.77 23.14 -16.77
C ASP A 5 -8.09 21.65 -16.55
N HIS A 6 -7.34 20.73 -17.18
CA HIS A 6 -7.51 19.29 -17.02
C HIS A 6 -6.33 18.61 -16.31
N ALA A 7 -6.66 17.55 -15.57
CA ALA A 7 -5.72 16.70 -14.85
C ALA A 7 -6.11 15.24 -14.97
N LEU A 8 -5.20 14.34 -14.60
CA LEU A 8 -5.45 12.91 -14.50
C LEU A 8 -5.22 12.44 -13.06
N ALA A 9 -6.17 11.69 -12.52
CA ALA A 9 -5.98 10.85 -11.35
C ALA A 9 -6.17 9.39 -11.74
N VAL A 10 -5.20 8.53 -11.42
CA VAL A 10 -5.37 7.08 -11.54
C VAL A 10 -5.56 6.54 -10.13
N LEU A 11 -6.80 6.19 -9.77
CA LEU A 11 -7.09 5.54 -8.51
C LEU A 11 -6.64 4.08 -8.61
N LEU A 12 -5.68 3.73 -7.77
CA LEU A 12 -5.03 2.42 -7.78
C LEU A 12 -5.91 1.38 -7.07
N PRO A 13 -5.62 0.08 -7.24
CA PRO A 13 -6.40 -1.01 -6.66
C PRO A 13 -6.59 -0.92 -5.15
N ASP A 14 -5.65 -0.33 -4.41
CA ASP A 14 -5.79 -0.12 -2.97
C ASP A 14 -6.89 0.91 -2.63
N ALA A 15 -7.02 2.01 -3.37
CA ALA A 15 -8.12 2.97 -3.18
C ALA A 15 -9.48 2.34 -3.47
N VAL A 16 -9.54 1.56 -4.55
CA VAL A 16 -10.74 0.81 -4.95
C VAL A 16 -11.09 -0.19 -3.86
N ARG A 17 -10.11 -0.99 -3.41
CA ARG A 17 -10.31 -2.05 -2.41
C ARG A 17 -10.73 -1.58 -1.06
N LEU A 18 -10.18 -0.47 -0.61
CA LEU A 18 -10.52 0.15 0.67
C LEU A 18 -11.85 0.93 0.62
N GLY A 19 -12.53 0.97 -0.53
CA GLY A 19 -13.81 1.70 -0.65
C GLY A 19 -13.64 3.21 -0.55
N LEU A 20 -12.45 3.74 -0.85
CA LEU A 20 -12.11 5.14 -0.64
C LEU A 20 -12.50 6.06 -1.82
N VAL A 21 -13.03 5.49 -2.90
CA VAL A 21 -13.42 6.25 -4.10
C VAL A 21 -14.43 7.38 -3.79
N PRO A 22 -15.52 7.16 -3.02
CA PRO A 22 -16.43 8.25 -2.66
C PRO A 22 -15.74 9.36 -1.86
N ALA A 23 -14.97 9.01 -0.83
CA ALA A 23 -14.26 9.98 0.02
C ALA A 23 -13.21 10.78 -0.78
N LEU A 24 -12.46 10.11 -1.67
CA LEU A 24 -11.55 10.78 -2.60
C LEU A 24 -12.30 11.75 -3.51
N GLY A 25 -13.49 11.36 -3.97
CA GLY A 25 -14.34 12.19 -4.81
C GLY A 25 -14.84 13.46 -4.10
N GLU A 26 -15.28 13.33 -2.85
CA GLU A 26 -15.69 14.45 -2.00
C GLU A 26 -14.53 15.43 -1.79
N GLU A 27 -13.34 14.93 -1.45
CA GLU A 27 -12.14 15.77 -1.30
C GLU A 27 -11.76 16.47 -2.62
N LEU A 28 -11.80 15.77 -3.75
CA LEU A 28 -11.52 16.37 -5.06
C LEU A 28 -12.54 17.45 -5.42
N GLN A 29 -13.83 17.19 -5.16
CA GLN A 29 -14.90 18.15 -5.38
C GLN A 29 -14.77 19.39 -4.49
N ALA A 30 -14.41 19.24 -3.23
CA ALA A 30 -14.13 20.34 -2.31
C ALA A 30 -12.97 21.23 -2.79
N ARG A 31 -12.06 20.69 -3.60
CA ARG A 31 -10.93 21.41 -4.25
C ARG A 31 -11.30 21.99 -5.62
N GLY A 32 -12.56 21.89 -6.02
CA GLY A 32 -13.09 22.43 -7.28
C GLY A 32 -12.84 21.55 -8.50
N PHE A 33 -12.38 20.31 -8.31
CA PHE A 33 -12.30 19.34 -9.40
C PHE A 33 -13.66 18.70 -9.67
N PHE A 34 -13.93 18.37 -10.92
CA PHE A 34 -15.05 17.51 -11.29
C PHE A 34 -14.58 16.47 -12.31
N PRO A 35 -15.09 15.25 -12.25
CA PRO A 35 -14.82 14.24 -13.27
C PRO A 35 -15.38 14.67 -14.65
N VAL A 36 -14.54 14.48 -15.66
CA VAL A 36 -14.84 14.69 -17.09
C VAL A 36 -15.04 13.35 -17.77
N ALA A 37 -14.12 12.42 -17.52
CA ALA A 37 -14.19 11.06 -18.03
C ALA A 37 -13.63 10.07 -17.01
N CYS A 38 -14.09 8.82 -17.09
CA CYS A 38 -13.57 7.74 -16.28
C CYS A 38 -13.45 6.46 -17.11
N ARG A 39 -12.39 5.69 -16.86
CA ARG A 39 -12.20 4.35 -17.42
C ARG A 39 -11.73 3.41 -16.31
N SER A 40 -12.41 2.27 -16.19
CA SER A 40 -11.92 1.14 -15.41
C SER A 40 -11.02 0.28 -16.30
N LEU A 41 -9.81 -0.03 -15.84
CA LEU A 41 -8.86 -0.85 -16.58
C LEU A 41 -7.88 -1.55 -15.64
N GLN A 42 -7.46 -2.75 -16.01
CA GLN A 42 -6.31 -3.40 -15.39
C GLN A 42 -5.04 -2.83 -16.03
N LEU A 43 -4.14 -2.27 -15.22
CA LEU A 43 -2.89 -1.71 -15.73
C LEU A 43 -1.90 -2.84 -16.02
N ASP A 44 -1.45 -2.93 -17.27
CA ASP A 44 -0.38 -3.82 -17.69
C ASP A 44 1.00 -3.14 -17.62
N GLU A 45 2.03 -3.86 -18.08
CA GLU A 45 3.41 -3.37 -18.08
C GLU A 45 3.60 -2.11 -18.92
N GLU A 46 2.91 -1.96 -20.05
CA GLU A 46 3.02 -0.79 -20.92
C GLU A 46 2.41 0.45 -20.26
N HIS A 47 1.23 0.29 -19.64
CA HIS A 47 0.62 1.35 -18.86
C HIS A 47 1.54 1.79 -17.73
N LEU A 48 2.03 0.85 -16.91
CA LEU A 48 2.91 1.15 -15.79
C LEU A 48 4.23 1.80 -16.24
N SER A 49 4.83 1.31 -17.33
CA SER A 49 6.03 1.91 -17.91
C SER A 49 5.78 3.37 -18.30
N THR A 50 4.64 3.66 -18.93
CA THR A 50 4.24 5.04 -19.27
C THR A 50 4.09 5.90 -18.01
N LEU A 51 3.29 5.46 -17.03
CA LEU A 51 3.01 6.22 -15.80
C LEU A 51 4.28 6.52 -14.98
N TYR A 52 5.31 5.68 -15.09
CA TYR A 52 6.57 5.81 -14.35
C TYR A 52 7.79 6.14 -15.22
N ALA A 53 7.61 6.51 -16.49
CA ALA A 53 8.70 6.78 -17.44
C ALA A 53 9.65 7.93 -17.00
N GLY A 54 9.14 8.87 -16.18
CA GLY A 54 9.89 10.03 -15.68
C GLY A 54 10.61 9.81 -14.33
N THR A 55 10.33 8.73 -13.60
CA THR A 55 10.76 8.57 -12.20
C THR A 55 12.21 8.10 -12.02
N ARG A 56 13.12 8.46 -12.96
CA ARG A 56 14.52 8.02 -13.00
C ARG A 56 15.23 8.17 -11.65
N SER A 57 15.39 7.02 -11.00
CA SER A 57 16.42 6.61 -10.04
C SER A 57 16.89 7.65 -8.99
N LYS A 58 16.20 7.70 -7.85
CA LYS A 58 16.90 7.80 -6.56
C LYS A 58 17.01 6.39 -5.99
N THR A 59 17.96 5.60 -6.50
CA THR A 59 18.18 4.18 -6.11
C THR A 59 18.80 4.02 -4.71
N SER A 60 19.11 5.11 -4.01
CA SER A 60 19.80 5.07 -2.71
C SER A 60 18.92 4.73 -1.51
N GLU A 61 17.59 4.81 -1.62
CA GLU A 61 16.69 4.43 -0.52
C GLU A 61 16.42 2.92 -0.54
N SER A 62 16.69 2.24 0.60
CA SER A 62 16.34 0.83 0.80
C SER A 62 14.87 0.58 0.44
N GLY A 63 14.60 -0.50 -0.30
CA GLY A 63 13.25 -0.85 -0.77
C GLY A 63 12.85 -0.28 -2.13
N ARG A 64 13.41 0.86 -2.59
CA ARG A 64 13.01 1.47 -3.89
C ARG A 64 13.32 0.60 -5.10
N GLN A 65 14.37 -0.22 -5.04
CA GLN A 65 14.68 -1.21 -6.08
C GLN A 65 13.55 -2.23 -6.30
N TYR A 66 12.66 -2.39 -5.31
CA TYR A 66 11.49 -3.25 -5.39
C TYR A 66 10.20 -2.51 -5.69
N GLY A 67 10.23 -1.17 -5.77
CA GLY A 67 9.03 -0.35 -5.97
C GLY A 67 8.28 -0.70 -7.25
N VAL A 68 8.99 -0.91 -8.36
CA VAL A 68 8.40 -1.31 -9.65
C VAL A 68 7.66 -2.65 -9.53
N LEU A 69 8.32 -3.66 -8.94
CA LEU A 69 7.74 -4.98 -8.74
C LEU A 69 6.49 -4.92 -7.85
N LEU A 70 6.55 -4.19 -6.73
CA LEU A 70 5.45 -4.07 -5.79
C LEU A 70 4.28 -3.26 -6.40
N THR A 71 4.56 -2.22 -7.17
CA THR A 71 3.52 -1.46 -7.87
C THR A 71 2.86 -2.31 -8.95
N ALA A 72 3.63 -3.06 -9.74
CA ALA A 72 3.08 -3.99 -10.73
C ALA A 72 2.22 -5.08 -10.07
N ARG A 73 2.67 -5.63 -8.93
CA ARG A 73 1.90 -6.59 -8.16
C ARG A 73 0.59 -5.98 -7.64
N LEU A 74 0.60 -4.75 -7.13
CA LEU A 74 -0.63 -4.05 -6.72
C LEU A 74 -1.57 -3.85 -7.92
N ALA A 75 -1.04 -3.35 -9.03
CA ALA A 75 -1.80 -3.07 -10.25
C ALA A 75 -2.49 -4.32 -10.83
N ALA A 76 -1.86 -5.48 -10.70
CA ALA A 76 -2.41 -6.75 -11.17
C ALA A 76 -3.58 -7.27 -10.29
N MET A 77 -3.76 -6.73 -9.09
CA MET A 77 -4.74 -7.25 -8.14
C MET A 77 -6.19 -6.95 -8.48
N ASP A 78 -6.43 -5.81 -9.11
CA ASP A 78 -7.76 -5.29 -9.37
C ASP A 78 -7.71 -4.28 -10.51
N SER A 79 -8.87 -3.85 -10.98
CA SER A 79 -8.93 -2.72 -11.89
C SER A 79 -8.56 -1.41 -11.17
N SER A 80 -7.83 -0.57 -11.88
CA SER A 80 -7.63 0.83 -11.52
C SER A 80 -8.71 1.69 -12.18
N LEU A 81 -8.95 2.88 -11.64
CA LEU A 81 -9.85 3.86 -12.23
C LEU A 81 -9.04 5.06 -12.72
N ALA A 82 -8.87 5.17 -14.04
CA ALA A 82 -8.34 6.38 -14.64
C ALA A 82 -9.47 7.43 -14.72
N VAL A 83 -9.27 8.59 -14.11
CA VAL A 83 -10.25 9.67 -14.04
C VAL A 83 -9.61 10.95 -14.59
N VAL A 84 -10.16 11.46 -15.70
CA VAL A 84 -9.84 12.81 -16.17
C VAL A 84 -10.67 13.79 -15.38
N LEU A 85 -10.01 14.76 -14.77
CA LEU A 85 -10.61 15.79 -13.94
C LEU A 85 -10.52 17.12 -14.66
N GLY A 86 -11.60 17.90 -14.59
CA GLY A 86 -11.65 19.29 -15.04
C GLY A 86 -11.69 20.25 -13.85
N ARG A 87 -11.29 21.50 -14.08
CA ARG A 87 -11.26 22.59 -13.11
C ARG A 87 -11.57 23.92 -13.79
N ARG A 88 -12.29 24.85 -13.14
CA ARG A 88 -12.84 26.06 -13.82
C ARG A 88 -12.32 27.41 -13.33
N ASP A 89 -11.40 27.43 -12.38
CA ASP A 89 -10.89 28.67 -11.76
C ASP A 89 -9.56 29.17 -12.37
N GLY A 90 -9.17 28.63 -13.53
CA GLY A 90 -8.04 29.12 -14.33
C GLY A 90 -6.63 28.76 -13.83
N ARG A 91 -6.46 28.05 -12.69
CA ARG A 91 -5.13 27.56 -12.27
C ARG A 91 -4.88 26.14 -12.79
N ASP A 92 -3.60 25.84 -13.04
CA ASP A 92 -3.13 24.53 -13.51
C ASP A 92 -3.68 23.37 -12.69
N ALA A 93 -4.59 22.61 -13.28
CA ALA A 93 -5.28 21.50 -12.67
C ALA A 93 -4.34 20.35 -12.34
N SER A 94 -3.35 20.04 -13.20
CA SER A 94 -2.41 18.94 -12.99
C SER A 94 -1.50 19.24 -11.81
N ARG A 95 -0.94 20.46 -11.77
CA ARG A 95 -0.12 20.90 -10.64
C ARG A 95 -0.92 20.99 -9.33
N THR A 96 -2.13 21.54 -9.39
CA THR A 96 -3.02 21.63 -8.21
C THR A 96 -3.35 20.23 -7.66
N LEU A 97 -3.57 19.25 -8.54
CA LEU A 97 -3.84 17.88 -8.15
C LEU A 97 -2.59 17.19 -7.57
N HIS A 98 -1.41 17.41 -8.18
CA HIS A 98 -0.14 16.93 -7.66
C HIS A 98 0.11 17.44 -6.23
N ASP A 99 -0.10 18.74 -5.98
CA ASP A 99 0.09 19.34 -4.67
C ASP A 99 -0.92 18.76 -3.64
N ALA A 100 -2.16 18.49 -4.05
CA ALA A 100 -3.19 17.89 -3.21
C ALA A 100 -2.94 16.41 -2.87
N LYS A 101 -2.20 15.67 -3.72
CA LYS A 101 -1.90 14.25 -3.57
C LYS A 101 -1.24 13.93 -2.23
N GLY A 102 -0.31 14.77 -1.78
CA GLY A 102 0.48 14.57 -0.58
C GLY A 102 1.62 13.56 -0.73
N ALA A 103 2.42 13.42 0.33
CA ALA A 103 3.63 12.60 0.32
C ALA A 103 3.36 11.11 0.08
N SER A 104 4.26 10.44 -0.64
CA SER A 104 4.16 8.99 -0.90
C SER A 104 4.47 8.15 0.34
N VAL A 105 5.34 8.69 1.20
CA VAL A 105 5.78 8.09 2.46
C VAL A 105 4.68 8.29 3.52
N PRO A 106 4.16 7.23 4.15
CA PRO A 106 3.00 7.35 5.02
C PRO A 106 3.12 8.35 6.18
N PHE A 107 4.29 8.44 6.84
CA PHE A 107 4.50 9.36 7.96
C PHE A 107 4.71 10.82 7.54
N GLU A 108 4.95 11.08 6.26
CA GLU A 108 5.07 12.44 5.69
C GLU A 108 3.71 12.95 5.17
N ARG A 109 2.65 12.12 5.22
CA ARG A 109 1.32 12.51 4.76
C ARG A 109 0.71 13.50 5.75
N ALA A 110 0.41 14.70 5.27
CA ALA A 110 -0.25 15.72 6.08
C ALA A 110 -1.78 15.53 6.08
N PRO A 111 -2.48 15.83 7.19
CA PRO A 111 -3.93 15.96 7.21
C PRO A 111 -4.43 16.86 6.08
N GLY A 112 -5.53 16.47 5.44
CA GLY A 112 -6.10 17.20 4.30
C GLY A 112 -5.41 16.94 2.95
N THR A 113 -4.45 16.01 2.86
CA THR A 113 -3.98 15.50 1.57
C THR A 113 -4.78 14.28 1.12
N LEU A 114 -4.86 14.01 -0.18
CA LEU A 114 -5.64 12.86 -0.69
C LEU A 114 -5.11 11.53 -0.14
N ARG A 115 -3.79 11.39 0.01
CA ARG A 115 -3.16 10.19 0.58
C ARG A 115 -3.42 9.98 2.07
N TRP A 116 -3.84 11.03 2.78
CA TRP A 116 -4.21 10.94 4.20
C TRP A 116 -5.47 10.11 4.44
N LEU A 117 -6.33 9.96 3.42
CA LEU A 117 -7.54 9.14 3.51
C LEU A 117 -7.25 7.65 3.74
N SER A 118 -6.08 7.16 3.33
CA SER A 118 -5.68 5.79 3.61
C SER A 118 -5.05 5.67 4.98
N ARG A 119 -5.70 4.92 5.86
CA ARG A 119 -5.07 4.38 7.06
C ARG A 119 -4.10 3.23 6.77
N VAL A 120 -4.17 2.65 5.56
CA VAL A 120 -3.21 1.64 5.13
C VAL A 120 -1.92 2.33 4.74
N SER A 121 -0.88 2.00 5.49
CA SER A 121 0.45 2.57 5.34
C SER A 121 1.33 1.57 4.61
N GLY A 122 1.57 1.84 3.33
CA GLY A 122 2.59 1.21 2.54
C GLY A 122 3.03 2.18 1.46
N ARG A 123 4.34 2.29 1.21
CA ARG A 123 4.85 3.22 0.20
C ARG A 123 4.33 2.92 -1.22
N CYS A 124 4.08 1.64 -1.50
CA CYS A 124 3.43 1.16 -2.73
C CYS A 124 1.90 1.10 -2.63
N LEU A 125 1.30 1.52 -1.50
CA LEU A 125 -0.14 1.65 -1.27
C LEU A 125 -0.45 3.14 -1.16
N SER A 126 -0.38 3.80 -2.32
CA SER A 126 -0.41 5.25 -2.42
C SER A 126 -1.77 5.83 -2.78
N LEU A 127 -2.82 5.00 -2.86
CA LEU A 127 -4.19 5.30 -3.32
C LEU A 127 -4.33 5.77 -4.77
N LEU A 128 -3.49 6.69 -5.18
CA LEU A 128 -3.55 7.31 -6.49
C LEU A 128 -2.17 7.65 -7.05
N HIS A 129 -2.08 7.58 -8.38
CA HIS A 129 -1.07 8.23 -9.19
C HIS A 129 -1.65 9.53 -9.76
N THR A 130 -0.83 10.57 -9.79
CA THR A 130 -1.14 11.82 -10.48
C THR A 130 0.13 12.26 -11.20
N PRO A 131 0.04 12.65 -12.48
CA PRO A 131 1.10 13.33 -13.21
C PRO A 131 1.61 14.56 -12.45
N ASP A 132 2.87 14.93 -12.64
CA ASP A 132 3.46 16.10 -11.99
C ASP A 132 3.12 17.41 -12.72
N ASP A 133 2.90 17.33 -14.02
CA ASP A 133 2.50 18.47 -14.86
C ASP A 133 1.52 18.06 -15.97
N PHE A 134 1.07 19.07 -16.72
CA PHE A 134 0.13 18.88 -17.82
C PHE A 134 0.72 18.06 -18.98
N ALA A 135 2.03 18.15 -19.24
CA ALA A 135 2.65 17.39 -20.32
C ALA A 135 2.69 15.90 -20.00
N GLU A 136 2.98 15.53 -18.75
CA GLU A 136 2.82 14.18 -18.23
C GLU A 136 1.37 13.72 -18.29
N ALA A 137 0.42 14.55 -17.83
CA ALA A 137 -0.99 14.20 -17.87
C ALA A 137 -1.49 13.90 -19.29
N ARG A 138 -1.02 14.65 -20.29
CA ARG A 138 -1.34 14.37 -21.70
C ARG A 138 -0.82 13.01 -22.17
N ARG A 139 0.41 12.65 -21.81
CA ARG A 139 0.99 11.34 -22.16
C ARG A 139 0.22 10.21 -21.49
N ASP A 140 -0.03 10.35 -20.19
CA ASP A 140 -0.71 9.32 -19.41
C ASP A 140 -2.17 9.14 -19.87
N ILE A 141 -2.90 10.22 -20.15
CA ILE A 141 -4.27 10.15 -20.71
C ILE A 141 -4.26 9.43 -22.06
N ALA A 142 -3.31 9.77 -22.95
CA ALA A 142 -3.24 9.13 -24.27
C ALA A 142 -3.02 7.61 -24.16
N ALA A 143 -2.17 7.16 -23.23
CA ALA A 143 -1.95 5.74 -22.99
C ALA A 143 -3.19 5.05 -22.38
N LEU A 144 -3.80 5.65 -21.35
CA LEU A 144 -4.89 5.03 -20.60
C LEU A 144 -6.24 5.07 -21.33
N PHE A 145 -6.48 6.05 -22.20
CA PHE A 145 -7.75 6.24 -22.91
C PHE A 145 -7.71 5.84 -24.38
N ALA A 146 -6.59 5.27 -24.84
CA ALA A 146 -6.46 4.75 -26.21
C ALA A 146 -7.63 3.80 -26.58
N PRO A 147 -8.16 3.90 -27.82
CA PRO A 147 -7.66 4.73 -28.91
C PRO A 147 -8.11 6.20 -28.86
N MET A 148 -8.93 6.61 -27.88
CA MET A 148 -9.42 7.98 -27.80
C MET A 148 -8.28 8.96 -27.47
N GLY A 149 -8.24 10.07 -28.19
CA GLY A 149 -7.32 11.16 -27.91
C GLY A 149 -7.80 12.02 -26.74
N ILE A 150 -6.89 12.79 -26.13
CA ILE A 150 -7.25 13.70 -25.02
C ILE A 150 -8.34 14.71 -25.42
N ASP A 151 -8.33 15.21 -26.66
CA ASP A 151 -9.35 16.15 -27.14
C ASP A 151 -10.75 15.51 -27.16
N GLU A 152 -10.85 14.23 -27.54
CA GLU A 152 -12.12 13.49 -27.55
C GLU A 152 -12.60 13.21 -26.12
N VAL A 153 -11.69 12.81 -25.22
CA VAL A 153 -12.00 12.55 -23.81
C VAL A 153 -12.49 13.81 -23.11
N VAL A 154 -11.86 14.96 -23.38
CA VAL A 154 -12.24 16.25 -22.80
C VAL A 154 -13.53 16.81 -23.41
N ALA A 155 -13.83 16.50 -24.67
CA ALA A 155 -15.05 16.91 -25.35
C ALA A 155 -16.30 16.09 -24.96
N MET A 156 -16.16 15.08 -24.08
CA MET A 156 -17.30 14.28 -23.61
C MET A 156 -18.32 15.15 -22.85
N ASP A 157 -19.56 15.15 -23.33
CA ASP A 157 -20.64 15.96 -22.74
C ASP A 157 -21.21 15.34 -21.45
N ARG A 158 -21.09 14.01 -21.31
CA ARG A 158 -21.50 13.30 -20.10
C ARG A 158 -20.39 13.33 -19.05
N ARG A 159 -20.69 13.93 -17.90
CA ARG A 159 -19.82 13.93 -16.72
C ARG A 159 -20.28 12.86 -15.75
N PRO A 160 -19.49 11.81 -15.49
CA PRO A 160 -19.87 10.80 -14.51
C PRO A 160 -19.82 11.40 -13.10
N SER A 161 -20.70 10.99 -12.20
CA SER A 161 -20.62 11.35 -10.78
C SER A 161 -19.61 10.45 -10.04
N TRP A 162 -19.11 10.90 -8.88
CA TRP A 162 -18.25 10.07 -8.03
C TRP A 162 -18.94 8.79 -7.53
N ARG A 163 -20.27 8.83 -7.39
CA ARG A 163 -21.07 7.64 -7.12
C ARG A 163 -21.01 6.65 -8.28
N GLU A 164 -21.26 7.10 -9.51
CA GLU A 164 -21.14 6.25 -10.71
C GLU A 164 -19.72 5.70 -10.87
N ILE A 165 -18.68 6.50 -10.57
CA ILE A 165 -17.27 6.04 -10.61
C ILE A 165 -17.02 4.95 -9.56
N ALA A 166 -17.57 5.09 -8.35
CA ALA A 166 -17.48 4.06 -7.32
C ALA A 166 -18.23 2.77 -7.72
N ASP A 167 -19.36 2.90 -8.41
CA ASP A 167 -20.19 1.79 -8.89
C ASP A 167 -19.55 1.00 -10.05
N LEU A 168 -18.53 1.55 -10.73
CA LEU A 168 -17.74 0.83 -11.76
C LEU A 168 -16.87 -0.31 -11.18
N ARG A 169 -16.94 -0.57 -9.88
CA ARG A 169 -16.18 -1.60 -9.19
C ARG A 169 -16.84 -2.98 -9.28
N ALA A 170 -16.08 -3.98 -9.76
CA ALA A 170 -16.39 -5.38 -9.52
C ALA A 170 -16.00 -5.77 -8.07
N TYR A 171 -17.01 -5.81 -7.21
CA TYR A 171 -17.11 -6.42 -5.87
C TYR A 171 -15.86 -7.06 -5.21
N VAL A 172 -15.32 -6.39 -4.18
CA VAL A 172 -14.79 -7.03 -2.94
C VAL A 172 -15.13 -6.10 -1.76
N PRO A 173 -15.71 -6.54 -0.64
CA PRO A 173 -15.97 -5.65 0.50
C PRO A 173 -14.67 -5.04 1.04
N PRO A 174 -14.62 -3.75 1.38
CA PRO A 174 -13.51 -3.21 2.15
C PRO A 174 -13.45 -3.93 3.50
N GLY A 175 -12.27 -4.44 3.86
CA GLY A 175 -12.03 -4.92 5.21
C GLY A 175 -11.85 -3.72 6.13
N ASP A 176 -12.65 -3.66 7.20
CA ASP A 176 -12.50 -2.61 8.21
C ASP A 176 -11.15 -2.71 8.91
N GLU A 177 -10.55 -1.52 9.08
CA GLU A 177 -9.48 -1.14 9.99
C GLU A 177 -8.38 -2.17 10.27
N SER A 178 -7.17 -1.90 9.79
CA SER A 178 -6.00 -2.58 10.34
C SER A 178 -4.74 -1.73 10.27
N SER A 179 -4.03 -1.68 11.40
CA SER A 179 -2.68 -1.14 11.58
C SER A 179 -1.76 -1.42 10.38
N ARG A 180 -0.79 -0.53 10.09
CA ARG A 180 0.24 -0.79 9.07
C ARG A 180 1.09 -2.02 9.34
N HIS A 181 1.22 -2.37 10.62
CA HIS A 181 1.97 -3.54 11.07
C HIS A 181 1.07 -4.76 11.24
N SER A 182 -0.24 -4.62 11.12
CA SER A 182 -1.19 -5.73 11.25
C SER A 182 -0.87 -6.90 10.33
N ALA A 183 -0.40 -6.66 9.10
CA ALA A 183 -0.03 -7.74 8.18
C ALA A 183 1.18 -8.55 8.72
N VAL A 184 2.16 -7.86 9.31
CA VAL A 184 3.32 -8.49 9.95
C VAL A 184 2.91 -9.22 11.24
N VAL A 185 2.11 -8.59 12.09
CA VAL A 185 1.63 -9.17 13.35
C VAL A 185 0.68 -10.35 13.12
N THR A 186 -0.16 -10.27 12.09
CA THR A 186 -1.02 -11.39 11.66
C THR A 186 -0.19 -12.54 11.12
N ALA A 187 0.88 -12.27 10.36
CA ALA A 187 1.81 -13.30 9.92
C ALA A 187 2.51 -13.97 11.11
N ILE A 188 2.95 -13.19 12.11
CA ILE A 188 3.50 -13.70 13.38
C ILE A 188 2.48 -14.64 14.06
N LEU A 189 1.23 -14.21 14.22
CA LEU A 189 0.18 -15.02 14.85
C LEU A 189 -0.06 -16.34 14.09
N ARG A 190 -0.16 -16.28 12.75
CA ARG A 190 -0.36 -17.46 11.90
C ARG A 190 0.83 -18.44 11.99
N LEU A 191 2.06 -17.93 12.02
CA LEU A 191 3.26 -18.76 12.22
C LEU A 191 3.30 -19.42 13.60
N SER A 192 2.94 -18.70 14.68
CA SER A 192 2.88 -19.28 16.03
C SER A 192 1.84 -20.41 16.12
N VAL A 193 0.69 -20.26 15.45
CA VAL A 193 -0.31 -21.34 15.35
C VAL A 193 0.25 -22.52 14.56
N ALA A 194 0.89 -22.29 13.41
CA ALA A 194 1.52 -23.33 12.60
C ALA A 194 2.52 -24.17 13.42
N LEU A 195 3.39 -23.49 14.18
CA LEU A 195 4.36 -24.13 15.07
C LEU A 195 3.71 -24.96 16.17
N THR A 196 2.57 -24.51 16.72
CA THR A 196 1.86 -25.23 17.79
C THR A 196 1.20 -26.52 17.28
N VAL A 197 0.75 -26.53 16.02
CA VAL A 197 0.10 -27.69 15.40
C VAL A 197 1.12 -28.71 14.87
N ASP A 198 2.33 -28.26 14.50
CA ASP A 198 3.42 -29.12 14.05
C ASP A 198 4.09 -29.84 15.24
N THR A 199 3.47 -30.93 15.69
CA THR A 199 3.89 -31.79 16.83
C THR A 199 5.32 -32.34 16.74
N ALA A 200 6.03 -32.20 15.62
CA ALA A 200 7.38 -32.70 15.41
C ALA A 200 8.50 -31.75 15.89
N GLN A 201 8.18 -30.47 16.13
CA GLN A 201 9.14 -29.52 16.71
C GLN A 201 8.75 -29.28 18.16
N SER A 202 9.68 -29.52 19.09
CA SER A 202 9.56 -29.06 20.48
C SER A 202 9.47 -27.53 20.47
N VAL A 203 8.25 -27.02 20.36
CA VAL A 203 7.91 -25.60 20.36
C VAL A 203 8.45 -25.02 21.65
N GLY A 204 9.44 -24.12 21.55
CA GLY A 204 10.00 -23.44 22.71
C GLY A 204 8.91 -22.74 23.53
N LEU A 205 9.12 -22.66 24.85
CA LEU A 205 8.19 -22.16 25.87
C LEU A 205 7.76 -20.68 25.73
N GLY A 206 8.03 -20.02 24.59
CA GLY A 206 7.78 -18.59 24.37
C GLY A 206 6.82 -18.23 23.22
N PHE A 207 6.45 -19.18 22.36
CA PHE A 207 5.60 -18.88 21.20
C PHE A 207 4.11 -18.64 21.53
N PRO A 208 3.50 -19.34 22.50
CA PRO A 208 2.17 -18.98 23.00
C PRO A 208 2.09 -17.53 23.50
N GLU A 209 3.15 -17.05 24.16
CA GLU A 209 3.26 -15.72 24.72
C GLU A 209 3.47 -14.65 23.63
N VAL A 210 4.18 -14.98 22.55
CA VAL A 210 4.26 -14.14 21.34
C VAL A 210 2.90 -14.05 20.64
N ALA A 211 2.17 -15.17 20.56
CA ALA A 211 0.82 -15.18 19.99
C ALA A 211 -0.19 -14.38 20.84
N ALA A 212 -0.03 -14.36 22.17
CA ALA A 212 -0.80 -13.49 23.05
C ALA A 212 -0.52 -12.01 22.76
N LEU A 213 0.75 -11.60 22.71
CA LEU A 213 1.12 -10.22 22.35
C LEU A 213 0.59 -9.79 20.99
N ALA A 214 0.65 -10.69 20.01
CA ALA A 214 0.16 -10.40 18.65
C ALA A 214 -1.35 -10.15 18.65
N ARG A 215 -2.11 -10.90 19.46
CA ARG A 215 -3.55 -10.68 19.64
C ARG A 215 -3.85 -9.37 20.35
N ASP A 216 -3.11 -9.04 21.41
CA ASP A 216 -3.26 -7.78 22.14
C ASP A 216 -2.99 -6.59 21.19
N PHE A 217 -1.90 -6.65 20.42
CA PHE A 217 -1.60 -5.63 19.41
C PHE A 217 -2.70 -5.50 18.33
N LEU A 218 -3.30 -6.60 17.89
CA LEU A 218 -4.38 -6.53 16.91
C LEU A 218 -5.71 -6.05 17.52
N ALA A 219 -5.89 -6.22 18.83
CA ALA A 219 -7.09 -5.82 19.55
C ALA A 219 -7.13 -4.34 19.90
N ASP A 220 -5.99 -3.69 20.18
CA ASP A 220 -6.03 -2.23 20.38
C ASP A 220 -6.24 -1.50 19.06
N ALA A 221 -7.10 -0.48 19.10
CA ALA A 221 -7.36 0.40 17.99
C ALA A 221 -6.03 0.94 17.41
N PRO A 222 -5.89 1.01 16.08
CA PRO A 222 -4.71 1.60 15.47
C PRO A 222 -4.54 3.04 15.97
N ALA A 223 -3.31 3.43 16.31
CA ALA A 223 -3.03 4.79 16.71
C ALA A 223 -3.31 5.74 15.53
N THR A 224 -3.91 6.89 15.83
CA THR A 224 -4.18 7.93 14.82
C THR A 224 -2.89 8.62 14.36
N ASP A 225 -1.87 8.65 15.21
CA ASP A 225 -0.53 9.14 14.88
C ASP A 225 0.35 7.98 14.36
N PRO A 226 0.87 8.07 13.11
CA PRO A 226 1.81 7.10 12.55
C PRO A 226 3.07 6.88 13.41
N PHE A 227 3.55 7.90 14.13
CA PHE A 227 4.75 7.79 14.97
C PHE A 227 4.49 6.96 16.23
N ASP A 228 3.32 7.13 16.85
CA ASP A 228 2.93 6.34 18.02
C ASP A 228 2.67 4.89 17.62
N GLU A 229 2.11 4.65 16.44
CA GLU A 229 1.97 3.31 15.86
C GLU A 229 3.33 2.63 15.65
N ALA A 230 4.34 3.39 15.21
CA ALA A 230 5.72 2.92 15.05
C ALA A 230 6.33 2.47 16.39
N LYS A 231 6.24 3.34 17.41
CA LYS A 231 6.75 3.06 18.75
C LYS A 231 6.05 1.85 19.37
N ARG A 232 4.74 1.76 19.21
CA ARG A 232 3.93 0.62 19.66
C ARG A 232 4.40 -0.67 19.00
N PHE A 233 4.64 -0.66 17.70
CA PHE A 233 5.16 -1.82 16.98
C PHE A 233 6.60 -2.19 17.36
N ALA A 234 7.47 -1.19 17.59
CA ALA A 234 8.84 -1.44 18.08
C ALA A 234 8.82 -2.09 19.47
N CYS A 235 7.98 -1.58 20.38
CA CYS A 235 7.77 -2.15 21.70
C CYS A 235 7.25 -3.60 21.60
N PHE A 236 6.27 -3.86 20.73
CA PHE A 236 5.81 -5.21 20.43
C PHE A 236 6.95 -6.11 19.94
N CYS A 237 7.78 -5.65 19.00
CA CYS A 237 8.90 -6.43 18.46
C CYS A 237 9.93 -6.78 19.54
N ASP A 238 10.25 -5.84 20.44
CA ASP A 238 11.21 -6.08 21.50
C ASP A 238 10.69 -7.11 22.52
N GLN A 239 9.43 -6.98 22.96
CA GLN A 239 8.80 -7.95 23.85
C GLN A 239 8.65 -9.33 23.18
N ALA A 240 8.27 -9.36 21.91
CA ALA A 240 8.13 -10.61 21.16
C ALA A 240 9.48 -11.29 20.94
N ARG A 241 10.57 -10.53 20.70
CA ARG A 241 11.93 -11.06 20.58
C ARG A 241 12.43 -11.65 21.88
N GLU A 242 12.23 -10.94 23.00
CA GLU A 242 12.59 -11.44 24.33
C GLU A 242 11.92 -12.79 24.60
N ARG A 243 10.60 -12.87 24.38
CA ARG A 243 9.83 -14.11 24.58
C ARG A 243 10.21 -15.23 23.61
N ALA A 244 10.39 -14.91 22.32
CA ALA A 244 10.78 -15.91 21.31
C ALA A 244 12.16 -16.51 21.55
N THR A 245 13.04 -15.81 22.27
CA THR A 245 14.41 -16.26 22.58
C THR A 245 14.55 -16.85 23.97
N ALA A 246 13.58 -16.62 24.87
CA ALA A 246 13.53 -17.24 26.19
C ALA A 246 13.36 -18.76 26.08
N GLY A 247 14.45 -19.51 26.35
CA GLY A 247 14.44 -20.98 26.40
C GLY A 247 14.82 -21.71 25.12
N TYR A 248 15.32 -21.01 24.08
CA TYR A 248 15.74 -21.65 22.82
C TYR A 248 17.26 -21.92 22.80
N SER A 249 17.70 -23.15 22.52
CA SER A 249 19.13 -23.53 22.48
C SER A 249 19.55 -24.48 21.34
N PRO A 250 18.86 -24.43 20.19
CA PRO A 250 19.62 -24.34 18.95
C PRO A 250 19.09 -23.25 18.02
N ARG A 251 19.95 -22.62 17.20
CA ARG A 251 19.47 -21.67 16.17
C ARG A 251 18.54 -22.42 15.21
N PRO A 252 17.32 -21.92 14.93
CA PRO A 252 16.42 -22.56 13.99
C PRO A 252 17.07 -22.62 12.60
N SER A 253 16.86 -23.74 11.90
CA SER A 253 17.37 -23.92 10.54
C SER A 253 16.84 -22.82 9.61
N PRO A 254 17.66 -22.25 8.74
CA PRO A 254 17.21 -21.25 7.78
C PRO A 254 15.97 -21.71 7.01
N GLY A 255 14.96 -20.84 6.92
CA GLY A 255 13.68 -21.13 6.26
C GLY A 255 12.67 -21.94 7.08
N SER A 256 13.00 -22.41 8.30
CA SER A 256 11.99 -23.00 9.19
C SER A 256 11.04 -21.94 9.75
N PHE A 257 9.87 -22.34 10.24
CA PHE A 257 8.93 -21.40 10.87
C PHE A 257 9.53 -20.70 12.09
N GLY A 258 10.35 -21.40 12.89
CA GLY A 258 11.10 -20.76 13.98
C GLY A 258 12.04 -19.67 13.46
N HIS A 259 12.76 -19.92 12.37
CA HIS A 259 13.64 -18.93 11.75
C HIS A 259 12.88 -17.71 11.22
N LEU A 260 11.78 -17.94 10.48
CA LEU A 260 10.95 -16.89 9.92
C LEU A 260 10.29 -16.04 11.02
N LEU A 261 9.78 -16.67 12.08
CA LEU A 261 9.17 -15.98 13.21
C LEU A 261 10.20 -15.13 13.98
N THR A 262 11.40 -15.66 14.25
CA THR A 262 12.50 -14.88 14.84
C THR A 262 12.90 -13.70 13.95
N ALA A 263 12.94 -13.89 12.62
CA ALA A 263 13.26 -12.82 11.67
C ALA A 263 12.17 -11.73 11.61
N LEU A 264 10.89 -12.09 11.79
CA LEU A 264 9.79 -11.12 11.79
C LEU A 264 9.78 -10.20 13.01
N VAL A 265 10.20 -10.70 14.19
CA VAL A 265 10.29 -9.90 15.43
C VAL A 265 11.60 -9.11 15.52
N ASP A 266 12.51 -9.26 14.55
CA ASP A 266 13.69 -8.41 14.38
C ASP A 266 13.53 -7.51 13.15
N PRO A 267 13.11 -6.23 13.32
CA PRO A 267 13.04 -5.24 12.26
C PRO A 267 14.29 -5.14 11.36
N ARG A 268 15.47 -5.47 11.89
CA ARG A 268 16.73 -5.43 11.14
C ARG A 268 16.82 -6.54 10.09
N CYS A 269 16.04 -7.61 10.23
CA CYS A 269 15.97 -8.71 9.27
C CYS A 269 14.92 -8.49 8.18
N HIS A 270 14.07 -7.45 8.31
CA HIS A 270 12.99 -7.19 7.35
C HIS A 270 13.57 -6.88 5.96
N SER A 271 13.11 -7.66 4.98
CA SER A 271 13.48 -7.52 3.58
C SER A 271 12.38 -8.11 2.69
N LEU A 272 12.36 -7.73 1.41
CA LEU A 272 11.44 -8.33 0.45
C LEU A 272 11.65 -9.85 0.30
N ARG A 273 12.92 -10.29 0.33
CA ARG A 273 13.27 -11.71 0.27
C ARG A 273 12.63 -12.49 1.42
N LEU A 274 12.77 -11.98 2.65
CA LEU A 274 12.12 -12.56 3.82
C LEU A 274 10.59 -12.63 3.63
N GLY A 275 9.99 -11.58 3.07
CA GLY A 275 8.55 -11.58 2.76
C GLY A 275 8.13 -12.68 1.80
N PHE A 276 8.87 -12.94 0.72
CA PHE A 276 8.56 -14.05 -0.19
C PHE A 276 8.81 -15.43 0.41
N GLU A 277 9.88 -15.58 1.22
CA GLU A 277 10.13 -16.81 1.98
C GLU A 277 8.97 -17.10 2.94
N LEU A 278 8.47 -16.08 3.62
CA LEU A 278 7.33 -16.16 4.53
C LEU A 278 6.03 -16.56 3.83
N VAL A 279 5.68 -15.89 2.72
CA VAL A 279 4.48 -16.23 1.93
C VAL A 279 4.51 -17.70 1.52
N ARG A 280 5.63 -18.17 0.93
CA ARG A 280 5.77 -19.57 0.49
C ARG A 280 5.68 -20.56 1.64
N ALA A 281 6.29 -20.24 2.78
CA ALA A 281 6.26 -21.11 3.94
C ALA A 281 4.84 -21.22 4.52
N MET A 282 4.11 -20.11 4.62
CA MET A 282 2.72 -20.09 5.07
C MET A 282 1.81 -20.89 4.12
N GLU A 283 1.94 -20.68 2.81
CA GLU A 283 1.18 -21.45 1.81
C GLU A 283 1.45 -22.95 1.89
N SER A 284 2.72 -23.34 2.09
CA SER A 284 3.12 -24.75 2.23
C SER A 284 2.54 -25.43 3.48
N ALA A 285 2.26 -24.67 4.53
CA ALA A 285 1.56 -25.15 5.74
C ALA A 285 0.04 -24.95 5.69
N GLY A 286 -0.53 -24.59 4.53
CA GLY A 286 -1.97 -24.43 4.36
C GLY A 286 -2.53 -23.09 4.89
N PHE A 287 -1.69 -22.17 5.34
CA PHE A 287 -2.09 -20.82 5.73
C PHE A 287 -2.09 -19.91 4.51
N ARG A 288 -3.24 -19.76 3.87
CA ARG A 288 -3.38 -18.87 2.70
C ARG A 288 -3.51 -17.42 3.14
N LEU A 289 -2.61 -16.58 2.65
CA LEU A 289 -2.77 -15.12 2.66
C LEU A 289 -3.54 -14.73 1.39
N THR A 290 -4.52 -13.84 1.51
CA THR A 290 -5.11 -13.21 0.32
C THR A 290 -4.04 -12.42 -0.43
N ASP A 291 -4.22 -12.21 -1.73
CA ASP A 291 -3.24 -11.45 -2.52
C ASP A 291 -2.94 -10.09 -1.90
N PHE A 292 -3.97 -9.38 -1.43
CA PHE A 292 -3.84 -8.07 -0.79
C PHE A 292 -3.06 -8.13 0.53
N GLU A 293 -3.29 -9.15 1.38
CA GLU A 293 -2.48 -9.38 2.58
C GLU A 293 -1.01 -9.63 2.21
N GLN A 294 -0.75 -10.44 1.19
CA GLN A 294 0.61 -10.68 0.70
C GLN A 294 1.28 -9.38 0.26
N GLN A 295 0.58 -8.52 -0.50
CA GLN A 295 1.12 -7.24 -0.93
C GLN A 295 1.40 -6.27 0.22
N ARG A 296 0.51 -6.22 1.21
CA ARG A 296 0.74 -5.40 2.41
C ARG A 296 1.97 -5.89 3.17
N LEU A 297 2.08 -7.19 3.39
CA LEU A 297 3.24 -7.81 4.04
C LEU A 297 4.54 -7.51 3.29
N LEU A 298 4.56 -7.76 1.97
CA LEU A 298 5.74 -7.53 1.13
C LEU A 298 6.14 -6.06 1.09
N THR A 299 5.17 -5.15 1.01
CA THR A 299 5.41 -3.70 1.04
C THR A 299 5.98 -3.27 2.38
N SER A 300 5.37 -3.69 3.49
CA SER A 300 5.86 -3.36 4.83
C SER A 300 7.29 -3.85 5.02
N LEU A 301 7.59 -5.11 4.70
CA LEU A 301 8.94 -5.67 4.88
C LEU A 301 9.99 -5.06 3.94
N ALA A 302 9.60 -4.61 2.74
CA ALA A 302 10.52 -3.99 1.78
C ALA A 302 10.97 -2.58 2.19
N PHE A 303 10.08 -1.81 2.82
CA PHE A 303 10.35 -0.40 3.15
C PHE A 303 10.62 -0.14 4.63
N HIS A 304 10.36 -1.11 5.53
CA HIS A 304 10.46 -0.92 6.97
C HIS A 304 11.80 -0.34 7.42
N GLN A 305 12.94 -0.86 6.94
CA GLN A 305 14.27 -0.34 7.31
C GLN A 305 14.47 1.13 6.92
N SER A 306 13.97 1.54 5.74
CA SER A 306 14.10 2.92 5.27
C SER A 306 13.25 3.89 6.09
N GLU A 307 12.11 3.43 6.61
CA GLU A 307 11.21 4.22 7.45
C GLU A 307 11.73 4.26 8.89
N TYR A 308 12.11 3.11 9.45
CA TYR A 308 12.67 2.96 10.79
C TYR A 308 13.94 3.78 11.02
N LEU A 309 14.84 3.84 10.02
CA LEU A 309 16.06 4.66 10.12
C LEU A 309 15.76 6.15 10.10
N LYS A 310 14.71 6.60 9.39
CA LYS A 310 14.27 7.99 9.40
C LYS A 310 13.61 8.37 10.73
N GLU A 311 12.90 7.44 11.38
CA GLU A 311 12.26 7.65 12.69
C GLU A 311 13.26 7.79 13.86
N ARG A 312 14.52 7.35 13.71
CA ARG A 312 15.56 7.39 14.76
C ARG A 312 16.60 8.49 14.60
N LEU A 313 16.56 9.25 13.51
CA LEU A 313 17.45 10.40 13.32
C LEU A 313 16.72 11.66 13.79
N PRO A 314 17.30 12.45 14.72
CA PRO A 314 16.71 13.69 15.22
C PRO A 314 16.58 14.78 14.14
#